data_AF-A0A6B2LF35-F1
#
_entry.id   AF-A0A6B2LF35-F1
#
_cell.length_a   1.000
_cell.length_b   1.000
_cell.length_c   1.000
_cell.angle_alpha   90.00
_cell.angle_beta   90.00
_cell.angle_gamma   90.00
#
_symmetry.space_group_name_H-M   'P 1'
#
loop_
_entity.id
_entity.type
_entity.pdbx_description
1 polymer ?
#
loop_
_entity_poly.entity_id
_entity_poly.type
_entity_poly.pdbx_seq_one_letter_code
_entity_poly.pdbx_strand_id
1 'polypeptide(L)'
;MVKMTKEWEREGKERDAFISSLAALEKGTPFTVEFRYLLSASVKSYIGSNRGAVREQKEKKDNPDTIQKFDYNETAINLQPNLIGSMLAVIEKLDKIDLSACDPETAAFFYKMKADQYRYLSEFDKKKYAEDARRNYEKAINISDTHLYPTNPVRLGISLNASVFYYEIMDQPIKACELSKKAFDDSIAKLDDMSEDSYKDSTLIMQLLRDNLTLWIPEDDEEDVEVNKDTTPKDTTPKQEELQP
;
A
#
# COMPACT_ATOMS: atom_id res chain seq x y z
N MET A 1 9.61 9.37 -12.72
CA MET A 1 9.32 7.94 -12.45
C MET A 1 8.79 7.24 -13.69
N VAL A 2 7.63 7.70 -14.18
CA VAL A 2 6.90 7.09 -15.31
C VAL A 2 7.75 6.92 -16.57
N LYS A 3 8.67 7.83 -16.89
CA LYS A 3 9.53 7.71 -18.08
C LYS A 3 10.53 6.55 -17.97
N MET A 4 11.17 6.39 -16.81
CA MET A 4 12.20 5.37 -16.59
C MET A 4 11.58 3.98 -16.42
N THR A 5 10.46 3.86 -15.71
CA THR A 5 9.73 2.58 -15.60
C THR A 5 9.19 2.13 -16.94
N LYS A 6 8.61 3.05 -17.74
CA LYS A 6 8.19 2.75 -19.13
C LYS A 6 9.35 2.36 -20.03
N GLU A 7 10.55 2.90 -19.80
CA GLU A 7 11.74 2.52 -20.55
C GLU A 7 12.18 1.10 -20.20
N TRP A 8 12.19 0.73 -18.92
CA TRP A 8 12.46 -0.65 -18.49
C TRP A 8 11.43 -1.65 -19.02
N GLU A 9 10.13 -1.29 -18.99
CA GLU A 9 9.05 -2.08 -19.58
C GLU A 9 9.28 -2.29 -21.08
N ARG A 10 9.54 -1.20 -21.82
CA ARG A 10 9.80 -1.23 -23.26
C ARG A 10 11.03 -2.07 -23.63
N GLU A 11 12.05 -2.05 -22.78
CA GLU A 11 13.32 -2.76 -23.02
C GLU A 11 13.37 -4.16 -22.39
N GLY A 12 12.31 -4.59 -21.70
CA GLY A 12 12.29 -5.87 -20.98
C GLY A 12 13.29 -5.97 -19.82
N LYS A 13 13.73 -4.83 -19.27
CA LYS A 13 14.77 -4.73 -18.23
C LYS A 13 14.23 -4.65 -16.81
N GLU A 14 12.93 -4.79 -16.62
CA GLU A 14 12.28 -4.68 -15.30
C GLU A 14 12.86 -5.66 -14.28
N ARG A 15 13.11 -6.91 -14.70
CA ARG A 15 13.69 -7.94 -13.84
C ARG A 15 15.12 -7.59 -13.42
N ASP A 16 15.94 -7.12 -14.34
CA ASP A 16 17.34 -6.76 -14.06
C ASP A 16 17.42 -5.54 -13.15
N ALA A 17 16.55 -4.54 -13.38
CA ALA A 17 16.42 -3.37 -12.51
C ALA A 17 15.97 -3.78 -11.09
N PHE A 18 14.99 -4.67 -10.98
CA PHE A 18 14.53 -5.23 -9.71
C PHE A 18 15.66 -5.95 -8.96
N ILE A 19 16.32 -6.92 -9.59
CA ILE A 19 17.43 -7.68 -8.98
C ILE A 19 18.57 -6.74 -8.56
N SER A 20 18.96 -5.81 -9.42
CA SER A 20 20.04 -4.87 -9.14
C SER A 20 19.73 -3.96 -7.95
N SER A 21 18.49 -3.45 -7.87
CA SER A 21 18.05 -2.60 -6.77
C SER A 21 17.99 -3.34 -5.43
N LEU A 22 17.54 -4.61 -5.43
CA LEU A 22 17.55 -5.43 -4.21
C LEU A 22 18.97 -5.79 -3.76
N ALA A 23 19.87 -6.09 -4.70
CA ALA A 23 21.27 -6.34 -4.37
C ALA A 23 21.98 -5.10 -3.79
N ALA A 24 21.49 -3.90 -4.10
CA ALA A 24 22.03 -2.65 -3.57
C ALA A 24 21.60 -2.37 -2.12
N LEU A 25 20.57 -3.06 -1.59
CA LEU A 25 20.20 -3.02 -0.16
C LEU A 25 21.24 -3.70 0.74
N GLU A 26 21.99 -4.68 0.22
CA GLU A 26 22.95 -5.48 1.00
C GLU A 26 24.37 -4.90 1.02
N LYS A 27 24.57 -3.82 0.28
CA LYS A 27 25.82 -3.06 0.26
C LYS A 27 25.59 -1.85 1.15
N GLY A 28 26.59 -1.37 1.88
CA GLY A 28 26.52 -0.16 2.73
C GLY A 28 26.18 1.15 1.98
N THR A 29 25.42 1.07 0.89
CA THR A 29 24.73 2.13 0.17
C THR A 29 23.91 2.96 1.15
N PRO A 30 24.20 4.26 1.25
CA PRO A 30 23.34 5.17 2.00
C PRO A 30 21.94 5.16 1.41
N PHE A 31 20.91 5.16 2.26
CA PHE A 31 19.52 5.20 1.84
C PHE A 31 19.10 6.60 1.38
N THR A 32 19.79 7.16 0.39
CA THR A 32 19.47 8.48 -0.17
C THR A 32 18.07 8.49 -0.78
N VAL A 33 17.49 9.69 -0.94
CA VAL A 33 16.19 9.87 -1.61
C VAL A 33 16.18 9.22 -2.99
N GLU A 34 17.24 9.41 -3.77
CA GLU A 34 17.40 8.81 -5.10
C GLU A 34 17.41 7.27 -5.02
N PHE A 35 18.17 6.69 -4.09
CA PHE A 35 18.20 5.24 -3.90
C PHE A 35 16.82 4.68 -3.53
N ARG A 36 16.14 5.27 -2.54
CA ARG A 36 14.79 4.87 -2.13
C ARG A 36 13.83 4.94 -3.32
N TYR A 37 13.90 6.00 -4.09
CA TYR A 37 13.09 6.20 -5.28
C TYR A 37 13.35 5.14 -6.36
N LEU A 38 14.62 4.86 -6.70
CA LEU A 38 14.99 3.84 -7.70
C LEU A 38 14.52 2.45 -7.28
N LEU A 39 14.72 2.10 -6.02
CA LEU A 39 14.24 0.84 -5.43
C LEU A 39 12.71 0.73 -5.49
N SER A 40 11.98 1.78 -5.10
CA SER A 40 10.52 1.74 -5.17
C SER A 40 10.04 1.61 -6.61
N ALA A 41 10.69 2.28 -7.56
CA ALA A 41 10.30 2.26 -8.96
C ALA A 41 10.53 0.86 -9.57
N SER A 42 11.69 0.25 -9.34
CA SER A 42 12.02 -1.08 -9.87
C SER A 42 11.12 -2.17 -9.29
N VAL A 43 10.91 -2.15 -7.96
CA VAL A 43 10.01 -3.10 -7.27
C VAL A 43 8.58 -2.92 -7.77
N LYS A 44 8.09 -1.68 -7.86
CA LYS A 44 6.72 -1.41 -8.34
C LYS A 44 6.53 -1.85 -9.79
N SER A 45 7.50 -1.60 -10.67
CA SER A 45 7.44 -2.02 -12.09
C SER A 45 7.35 -3.54 -12.18
N TYR A 46 8.35 -4.24 -11.63
CA TYR A 46 8.43 -5.69 -11.75
C TYR A 46 7.24 -6.41 -11.10
N ILE A 47 6.89 -6.04 -9.87
CA ILE A 47 5.76 -6.64 -9.16
C ILE A 47 4.42 -6.26 -9.81
N GLY A 48 4.28 -5.03 -10.29
CA GLY A 48 3.08 -4.54 -10.97
C GLY A 48 2.79 -5.31 -12.26
N SER A 49 3.78 -5.44 -13.14
CA SER A 49 3.67 -6.18 -14.40
C SER A 49 3.30 -7.65 -14.17
N ASN A 50 3.95 -8.31 -13.20
CA ASN A 50 3.64 -9.72 -12.88
C ASN A 50 2.28 -9.88 -12.19
N ARG A 51 1.86 -8.94 -11.31
CA ARG A 51 0.51 -8.94 -10.72
C ARG A 51 -0.57 -8.81 -11.80
N GLY A 52 -0.36 -7.92 -12.79
CA GLY A 52 -1.24 -7.79 -13.94
C GLY A 52 -1.38 -9.08 -14.74
N ALA A 53 -0.25 -9.72 -15.05
CA ALA A 53 -0.23 -10.99 -15.78
C ALA A 53 -0.93 -12.13 -15.02
N VAL A 54 -0.78 -12.21 -13.70
CA VAL A 54 -1.49 -13.21 -12.87
C VAL A 54 -3.01 -12.95 -12.84
N ARG A 55 -3.44 -11.68 -12.78
CA ARG A 55 -4.87 -11.32 -12.85
C ARG A 55 -5.47 -11.71 -14.20
N GLU A 56 -4.80 -11.38 -15.30
CA GLU A 56 -5.22 -11.76 -16.65
C GLU A 56 -5.30 -13.29 -16.82
N GLN A 57 -4.32 -14.03 -16.28
CA GLN A 57 -4.34 -15.49 -16.28
C GLN A 57 -5.54 -16.05 -15.50
N LYS A 58 -5.88 -15.44 -14.35
CA LYS A 58 -7.03 -15.87 -13.54
C LYS A 58 -8.34 -15.62 -14.28
N GLU A 59 -8.52 -14.44 -14.87
CA GLU A 59 -9.70 -14.09 -15.66
C GLU A 59 -9.92 -15.05 -16.85
N LYS A 60 -8.84 -15.41 -17.56
CA LYS A 60 -8.90 -16.37 -18.68
C LYS A 60 -9.24 -17.79 -18.25
N LYS A 61 -8.85 -18.20 -17.04
CA LYS A 61 -9.20 -19.51 -16.45
C LYS A 61 -10.66 -19.57 -16.00
N ASP A 62 -11.21 -18.44 -15.57
CA ASP A 62 -12.59 -18.35 -15.08
C ASP A 62 -13.62 -18.15 -16.22
N ASN A 63 -13.16 -17.86 -17.45
CA ASN A 63 -14.03 -17.69 -18.62
C ASN A 63 -14.15 -18.99 -19.47
N PRO A 64 -15.35 -19.60 -19.57
CA PRO A 64 -15.60 -20.86 -20.30
C PRO A 64 -15.10 -20.88 -21.75
N ASP A 65 -15.18 -19.74 -22.46
CA ASP A 65 -14.81 -19.63 -23.88
C ASP A 65 -13.28 -19.63 -24.10
N THR A 66 -12.50 -19.33 -23.06
CA THR A 66 -11.03 -19.26 -23.12
C THR A 66 -10.33 -20.44 -22.44
N ILE A 67 -11.03 -21.24 -21.62
CA ILE A 67 -10.45 -22.41 -20.91
C ILE A 67 -9.77 -23.39 -21.88
N GLN A 68 -10.36 -23.66 -23.05
CA GLN A 68 -9.78 -24.59 -24.04
C GLN A 68 -8.55 -24.04 -24.77
N LYS A 69 -8.29 -22.73 -24.71
CA LYS A 69 -7.16 -22.06 -25.39
C LYS A 69 -6.02 -21.69 -24.45
N PHE A 70 -6.15 -21.98 -23.15
CA PHE A 70 -5.14 -21.60 -22.18
C PHE A 70 -3.95 -22.56 -22.25
N ASP A 71 -2.80 -22.07 -22.73
CA ASP A 71 -1.55 -22.82 -22.76
C ASP A 71 -0.96 -22.93 -21.34
N TYR A 72 -1.02 -24.13 -20.76
CA TYR A 72 -0.43 -24.47 -19.46
C TYR A 72 1.06 -24.81 -19.58
N ASN A 73 1.83 -23.96 -20.26
CA ASN A 73 3.27 -24.11 -20.28
C ASN A 73 3.89 -23.79 -18.90
N GLU A 74 5.14 -24.23 -18.70
CA GLU A 74 5.86 -24.08 -17.43
C GLU A 74 5.91 -22.63 -16.93
N THR A 75 6.04 -21.67 -17.85
CA THR A 75 6.02 -20.22 -17.54
C THR A 75 4.69 -19.81 -16.93
N ALA A 76 3.57 -20.25 -17.50
CA ALA A 76 2.23 -19.95 -16.99
C ALA A 76 1.94 -20.63 -15.64
N ILE A 77 2.50 -21.81 -15.39
CA ILE A 77 2.33 -22.54 -14.12
C ILE A 77 3.11 -21.84 -13.00
N ASN A 78 4.35 -21.40 -13.29
CA ASN A 78 5.25 -20.84 -12.29
C ASN A 78 5.08 -19.34 -12.05
N LEU A 79 4.24 -18.64 -12.83
CA LEU A 79 4.06 -17.18 -12.73
C LEU A 79 3.66 -16.72 -11.31
N GLN A 80 2.59 -17.30 -10.75
CA GLN A 80 2.11 -16.92 -9.40
C GLN A 80 3.12 -17.32 -8.30
N PRO A 81 3.67 -18.55 -8.24
CA PRO A 81 4.71 -18.89 -7.27
C PRO A 81 5.94 -17.99 -7.34
N ASN A 82 6.41 -17.65 -8.55
CA ASN A 82 7.56 -16.76 -8.74
C ASN A 82 7.27 -15.33 -8.27
N LEU A 83 6.05 -14.83 -8.50
CA LEU A 83 5.62 -13.54 -8.01
C LEU A 83 5.59 -13.48 -6.48
N ILE A 84 4.99 -14.49 -5.84
CA ILE A 84 4.97 -14.63 -4.38
C ILE A 84 6.40 -14.68 -3.82
N GLY A 85 7.27 -15.50 -4.43
CA GLY A 85 8.67 -15.59 -4.05
C GLY A 85 9.42 -14.25 -4.17
N SER A 86 9.11 -13.47 -5.20
CA SER A 86 9.73 -12.14 -5.40
C SER A 86 9.30 -11.14 -4.33
N MET A 87 8.02 -11.11 -3.95
CA MET A 87 7.53 -10.26 -2.85
C MET A 87 8.15 -10.65 -1.50
N LEU A 88 8.24 -11.96 -1.22
CA LEU A 88 8.88 -12.48 -0.01
C LEU A 88 10.38 -12.14 0.02
N ALA A 89 11.07 -12.20 -1.11
CA ALA A 89 12.48 -11.80 -1.20
C ALA A 89 12.66 -10.30 -0.89
N VAL A 90 11.76 -9.42 -1.35
CA VAL A 90 11.79 -8.00 -0.97
C VAL A 90 11.67 -7.85 0.54
N ILE A 91 10.68 -8.52 1.16
CA ILE A 91 10.45 -8.47 2.62
C ILE A 91 11.70 -8.95 3.37
N GLU A 92 12.28 -10.09 2.96
CA GLU A 92 13.47 -10.65 3.60
C GLU A 92 14.67 -9.69 3.57
N LYS A 93 14.87 -8.96 2.46
CA LYS A 93 15.93 -7.93 2.38
C LYS A 93 15.62 -6.76 3.30
N LEU A 94 14.37 -6.31 3.37
CA LEU A 94 13.96 -5.19 4.23
C LEU A 94 14.02 -5.56 5.73
N ASP A 95 13.80 -6.82 6.09
CA ASP A 95 13.93 -7.31 7.48
C ASP A 95 15.36 -7.28 8.01
N LYS A 96 16.37 -7.24 7.11
CA LYS A 96 17.79 -7.12 7.48
C LYS A 96 18.22 -5.68 7.79
N ILE A 97 17.35 -4.69 7.51
CA ILE A 97 17.65 -3.27 7.74
C ILE A 97 17.25 -2.92 9.17
N ASP A 98 18.18 -2.34 9.93
CA ASP A 98 17.86 -1.73 11.21
C ASP A 98 17.15 -0.37 10.98
N LEU A 99 15.82 -0.42 10.91
CA LEU A 99 15.00 0.76 10.72
C LEU A 99 15.03 1.72 11.93
N SER A 100 15.47 1.27 13.11
CA SER A 100 15.59 2.13 14.29
C SER A 100 16.80 3.05 14.23
N ALA A 101 17.81 2.68 13.44
CA ALA A 101 19.00 3.49 13.18
C ALA A 101 18.82 4.48 12.00
N CYS A 102 17.69 4.43 11.29
CA CYS A 102 17.40 5.29 10.16
C CYS A 102 16.74 6.61 10.60
N ASP A 103 16.82 7.65 9.77
CA ASP A 103 15.98 8.83 9.95
C ASP A 103 14.48 8.48 9.79
N PRO A 104 13.56 9.27 10.36
CA PRO A 104 12.13 8.96 10.35
C PRO A 104 11.53 8.78 8.95
N GLU A 105 11.98 9.55 7.95
CA GLU A 105 11.44 9.44 6.60
C GLU A 105 11.86 8.12 5.96
N THR A 106 13.13 7.75 6.07
CA THR A 106 13.64 6.45 5.60
C THR A 106 12.94 5.28 6.28
N ALA A 107 12.77 5.34 7.61
CA ALA A 107 12.09 4.30 8.36
C ALA A 107 10.63 4.14 7.91
N ALA A 108 9.88 5.25 7.82
CA ALA A 108 8.50 5.26 7.37
C ALA A 108 8.36 4.73 5.93
N PHE A 109 9.28 5.11 5.04
CA PHE A 109 9.34 4.63 3.66
C PHE A 109 9.51 3.10 3.57
N PHE A 110 10.44 2.51 4.34
CA PHE A 110 10.64 1.07 4.29
C PHE A 110 9.53 0.28 4.97
N TYR A 111 8.94 0.79 6.06
CA TYR A 111 7.73 0.19 6.64
C TYR A 111 6.58 0.19 5.63
N LYS A 112 6.37 1.30 4.92
CA LYS A 112 5.40 1.37 3.82
C LYS A 112 5.70 0.33 2.75
N MET A 113 6.95 0.20 2.31
CA MET A 113 7.34 -0.75 1.27
C MET A 113 7.06 -2.19 1.68
N LYS A 114 7.37 -2.57 2.93
CA LYS A 114 7.02 -3.87 3.51
C LYS A 114 5.50 -4.08 3.53
N ALA A 115 4.76 -3.08 3.99
CA ALA A 115 3.30 -3.13 4.04
C ALA A 115 2.68 -3.35 2.66
N ASP A 116 3.20 -2.66 1.63
CA ASP A 116 2.77 -2.84 0.23
C ASP A 116 3.01 -4.27 -0.26
N GLN A 117 4.15 -4.89 0.08
CA GLN A 117 4.41 -6.29 -0.30
C GLN A 117 3.42 -7.25 0.40
N TYR A 118 3.20 -7.08 1.70
CA TYR A 118 2.23 -7.90 2.44
C TYR A 118 0.79 -7.69 1.94
N ARG A 119 0.45 -6.46 1.55
CA ARG A 119 -0.84 -6.15 0.93
C ARG A 119 -1.03 -6.92 -0.37
N TYR A 120 -0.03 -6.93 -1.25
CA TYR A 120 -0.09 -7.72 -2.48
C TYR A 120 -0.13 -9.22 -2.22
N LEU A 121 0.62 -9.71 -1.22
CA LEU A 121 0.56 -11.12 -0.80
C LEU A 121 -0.83 -11.50 -0.25
N SER A 122 -1.55 -10.55 0.35
CA SER A 122 -2.91 -10.76 0.87
C SER A 122 -3.95 -11.01 -0.24
N GLU A 123 -3.66 -10.64 -1.49
CA GLU A 123 -4.50 -11.02 -2.64
C GLU A 123 -4.50 -12.54 -2.90
N PHE A 124 -3.46 -13.24 -2.43
CA PHE A 124 -3.34 -14.70 -2.57
C PHE A 124 -3.72 -15.44 -1.28
N ASP A 125 -3.40 -14.86 -0.12
CA ASP A 125 -3.75 -15.41 1.19
C ASP A 125 -3.93 -14.30 2.24
N LYS A 126 -5.15 -13.74 2.28
CA LYS A 126 -5.53 -12.69 3.23
C LYS A 126 -5.30 -13.10 4.69
N LYS A 127 -5.61 -14.34 5.06
CA LYS A 127 -5.49 -14.82 6.45
C LYS A 127 -4.03 -14.83 6.92
N LYS A 128 -3.11 -15.14 6.01
CA LYS A 128 -1.68 -15.22 6.33
C LYS A 128 -0.99 -13.85 6.39
N TYR A 129 -1.37 -12.91 5.52
CA TYR A 129 -0.55 -11.71 5.29
C TYR A 129 -1.20 -10.38 5.68
N ALA A 130 -2.53 -10.31 5.85
CA ALA A 130 -3.21 -9.04 6.07
C ALA A 130 -2.79 -8.37 7.39
N GLU A 131 -2.57 -9.17 8.44
CA GLU A 131 -2.16 -8.64 9.74
C GLU A 131 -0.75 -8.05 9.71
N ASP A 132 0.16 -8.67 8.95
CA ASP A 132 1.50 -8.12 8.72
C ASP A 132 1.46 -6.81 7.92
N ALA A 133 0.60 -6.73 6.90
CA ALA A 133 0.37 -5.48 6.16
C ALA A 133 -0.13 -4.38 7.10
N ARG A 134 -1.17 -4.67 7.91
CA ARG A 134 -1.74 -3.74 8.88
C ARG A 134 -0.69 -3.20 9.84
N ARG A 135 0.06 -4.09 10.48
CA ARG A 135 1.11 -3.73 11.45
C ARG A 135 2.20 -2.85 10.85
N ASN A 136 2.63 -3.11 9.62
CA ASN A 136 3.63 -2.28 8.96
C ASN A 136 3.06 -0.92 8.52
N TYR A 137 1.81 -0.85 8.04
CA TYR A 137 1.16 0.43 7.75
C TYR A 137 0.97 1.27 9.01
N GLU A 138 0.52 0.68 10.13
CA GLU A 138 0.35 1.41 11.39
C GLU A 138 1.66 2.00 11.91
N LYS A 139 2.78 1.25 11.79
CA LYS A 139 4.12 1.78 12.11
C LYS A 139 4.50 2.94 11.17
N ALA A 140 4.30 2.78 9.87
CA ALA A 140 4.60 3.82 8.89
C ALA A 140 3.79 5.10 9.15
N ILE A 141 2.48 4.96 9.40
CA ILE A 141 1.56 6.06 9.73
C ILE A 141 2.05 6.77 10.98
N ASN A 142 2.28 6.05 12.08
CA ASN A 142 2.71 6.65 13.35
C ASN A 142 4.01 7.46 13.20
N ILE A 143 5.03 6.89 12.54
CA ILE A 143 6.30 7.59 12.30
C ILE A 143 6.06 8.84 11.43
N SER A 144 5.29 8.69 10.34
CA SER A 144 5.05 9.79 9.41
C SER A 144 4.21 10.92 10.00
N ASP A 145 3.17 10.61 10.78
CA ASP A 145 2.31 11.60 11.42
C ASP A 145 3.06 12.36 12.53
N THR A 146 4.01 11.70 13.20
CA THR A 146 4.80 12.30 14.27
C THR A 146 5.93 13.19 13.73
N HIS A 147 6.59 12.78 12.65
CA HIS A 147 7.88 13.36 12.26
C HIS A 147 7.89 14.05 10.88
N LEU A 148 6.91 13.79 10.01
CA LEU A 148 6.91 14.31 8.64
C LEU A 148 5.83 15.38 8.45
N TYR A 149 6.17 16.38 7.65
CA TYR A 149 5.23 17.45 7.31
C TYR A 149 4.01 16.87 6.56
N PRO A 150 2.78 17.41 6.75
CA PRO A 150 1.58 16.89 6.10
C PRO A 150 1.66 16.78 4.58
N THR A 151 2.40 17.68 3.93
CA THR A 151 2.61 17.67 2.48
C THR A 151 3.80 16.84 2.04
N ASN A 152 4.49 16.13 2.94
CA ASN A 152 5.61 15.26 2.57
C ASN A 152 5.12 14.10 1.67
N PRO A 153 5.71 13.87 0.48
CA PRO A 153 5.28 12.83 -0.44
C PRO A 153 5.28 11.41 0.15
N VAL A 154 6.20 11.10 1.07
CA VAL A 154 6.26 9.79 1.75
C VAL A 154 5.05 9.63 2.67
N ARG A 155 4.72 10.65 3.48
CA ARG A 155 3.54 10.64 4.37
C ARG A 155 2.23 10.52 3.60
N LEU A 156 2.07 11.31 2.53
CA LEU A 156 0.91 11.22 1.65
C LEU A 156 0.80 9.85 0.99
N GLY A 157 1.92 9.31 0.48
CA GLY A 157 1.97 7.99 -0.12
C GLY A 157 1.67 6.85 0.85
N ILE A 158 2.04 6.98 2.12
CA ILE A 158 1.65 6.04 3.19
C ILE A 158 0.14 6.06 3.35
N SER A 159 -0.45 7.24 3.50
CA SER A 159 -1.89 7.41 3.72
C SER A 159 -2.71 6.86 2.54
N LEU A 160 -2.29 7.16 1.31
CA LEU A 160 -2.91 6.66 0.08
C LEU A 160 -2.91 5.13 0.03
N ASN A 161 -1.77 4.50 0.27
CA ASN A 161 -1.68 3.04 0.15
C ASN A 161 -2.35 2.32 1.33
N ALA A 162 -2.28 2.90 2.52
CA ALA A 162 -2.95 2.38 3.70
C ALA A 162 -4.47 2.50 3.58
N SER A 163 -5.01 3.57 3.00
CA SER A 163 -6.46 3.68 2.79
C SER A 163 -6.96 2.64 1.79
N VAL A 164 -6.24 2.44 0.68
CA VAL A 164 -6.52 1.34 -0.27
C VAL A 164 -6.47 -0.02 0.42
N PHE A 165 -5.48 -0.25 1.31
CA PHE A 165 -5.42 -1.49 2.11
C PHE A 165 -6.66 -1.69 2.99
N TYR A 166 -7.06 -0.65 3.73
CA TYR A 166 -8.24 -0.74 4.59
C TYR A 166 -9.53 -0.96 3.79
N TYR A 167 -9.62 -0.35 2.61
CA TYR A 167 -10.76 -0.49 1.71
C TYR A 167 -10.81 -1.89 1.07
N GLU A 168 -9.76 -2.26 0.32
CA GLU A 168 -9.76 -3.46 -0.54
C GLU A 168 -9.44 -4.76 0.19
N ILE A 169 -8.64 -4.71 1.27
CA ILE A 169 -8.16 -5.92 1.95
C ILE A 169 -8.83 -6.11 3.29
N MET A 170 -9.04 -5.06 4.09
CA MET A 170 -9.61 -5.22 5.44
C MET A 170 -11.13 -5.12 5.48
N ASP A 171 -11.79 -4.78 4.37
CA ASP A 171 -13.23 -4.52 4.31
C ASP A 171 -13.67 -3.43 5.32
N GLN A 172 -12.84 -2.40 5.49
CA GLN A 172 -13.05 -1.27 6.42
C GLN A 172 -13.15 0.06 5.65
N PRO A 173 -14.24 0.29 4.88
CA PRO A 173 -14.37 1.45 4.01
C PRO A 173 -14.43 2.78 4.77
N ILE A 174 -15.07 2.80 5.96
CA ILE A 174 -15.14 4.01 6.80
C ILE A 174 -13.73 4.45 7.21
N LYS A 175 -12.93 3.52 7.75
CA LYS A 175 -11.54 3.79 8.15
C LYS A 175 -10.67 4.23 6.97
N ALA A 176 -10.88 3.64 5.79
CA ALA A 176 -10.18 4.05 4.57
C ALA A 176 -10.51 5.50 4.17
N CYS A 177 -11.80 5.87 4.21
CA CYS A 177 -12.24 7.22 3.90
C CYS A 177 -11.74 8.24 4.93
N GLU A 178 -11.83 7.94 6.23
CA GLU A 178 -11.28 8.78 7.30
C GLU A 178 -9.78 9.04 7.11
N LEU A 179 -9.01 7.99 6.79
CA LEU A 179 -7.58 8.11 6.58
C LEU A 179 -7.25 8.95 5.34
N SER A 180 -7.95 8.72 4.22
CA SER A 180 -7.77 9.50 2.99
C SER A 180 -8.17 10.97 3.19
N LYS A 181 -9.34 11.22 3.81
CA LYS A 181 -9.86 12.58 4.06
C LYS A 181 -8.94 13.36 4.99
N LYS A 182 -8.52 12.76 6.11
CA LYS A 182 -7.57 13.37 7.04
C LYS A 182 -6.26 13.77 6.34
N ALA A 183 -5.68 12.87 5.55
CA ALA A 183 -4.43 13.16 4.84
C ALA A 183 -4.61 14.28 3.79
N PHE A 184 -5.74 14.29 3.08
CA PHE A 184 -6.08 15.35 2.14
C PHE A 184 -6.23 16.71 2.85
N ASP A 185 -7.08 16.78 3.87
CA ASP A 185 -7.37 18.01 4.61
C ASP A 185 -6.11 18.57 5.31
N ASP A 186 -5.33 17.71 5.97
CA ASP A 186 -4.07 18.08 6.62
C ASP A 186 -3.07 18.67 5.61
N SER A 187 -3.04 18.15 4.38
CA SER A 187 -2.14 18.62 3.32
C SER A 187 -2.61 19.92 2.67
N ILE A 188 -3.92 20.10 2.46
CA ILE A 188 -4.51 21.34 1.95
C ILE A 188 -4.23 22.50 2.92
N ALA A 189 -4.39 22.26 4.22
CA ALA A 189 -4.13 23.28 5.24
C ALA A 189 -2.68 23.79 5.26
N LYS A 190 -1.75 23.03 4.68
CA LYS A 190 -0.30 23.28 4.67
C LYS A 190 0.29 23.42 3.26
N LEU A 191 -0.56 23.59 2.25
CA LEU A 191 -0.15 23.62 0.85
C LEU A 191 0.77 24.82 0.53
N ASP A 192 0.54 25.96 1.17
CA ASP A 192 1.30 27.20 0.97
C ASP A 192 2.76 27.11 1.46
N ASP A 193 3.07 26.14 2.34
CA ASP A 193 4.41 25.96 2.92
C ASP A 193 5.31 25.02 2.09
N MET A 194 4.84 24.57 0.93
CA MET A 194 5.54 23.59 0.09
C MET A 194 6.71 24.18 -0.70
N SER A 195 7.78 23.39 -0.83
CA SER A 195 8.85 23.68 -1.80
C SER A 195 8.45 23.27 -3.22
N GLU A 196 8.97 23.98 -4.24
CA GLU A 196 8.73 23.64 -5.65
C GLU A 196 9.12 22.18 -5.98
N ASP A 197 10.21 21.68 -5.38
CA ASP A 197 10.73 20.33 -5.59
C ASP A 197 9.75 19.23 -5.14
N SER A 198 8.98 19.48 -4.07
CA SER A 198 8.02 18.53 -3.53
C SER A 198 6.58 18.75 -4.03
N TYR A 199 6.31 19.94 -4.58
CA TYR A 199 4.97 20.37 -5.00
C TYR A 199 4.34 19.40 -6.00
N LYS A 200 5.08 19.05 -7.06
CA LYS A 200 4.55 18.21 -8.14
C LYS A 200 4.19 16.80 -7.68
N ASP A 201 5.04 16.18 -6.87
CA ASP A 201 4.83 14.80 -6.42
C ASP A 201 3.71 14.73 -5.38
N SER A 202 3.65 15.71 -4.47
CA SER A 202 2.62 15.75 -3.43
C SER A 202 1.25 16.05 -3.99
N THR A 203 1.13 17.05 -4.88
CA THR A 203 -0.16 17.39 -5.51
C THR A 203 -0.72 16.25 -6.35
N LEU A 204 0.14 15.46 -7.01
CA LEU A 204 -0.28 14.24 -7.70
C LEU A 204 -0.87 13.21 -6.72
N ILE A 205 -0.24 13.00 -5.56
CA ILE A 205 -0.74 12.06 -4.55
C ILE A 205 -2.03 12.57 -3.90
N MET A 206 -2.13 13.88 -3.64
CA MET A 206 -3.36 14.51 -3.14
C MET A 206 -4.53 14.33 -4.11
N GLN A 207 -4.28 14.46 -5.42
CA GLN A 207 -5.29 14.16 -6.43
C GLN A 207 -5.75 12.70 -6.36
N LEU A 208 -4.82 11.75 -6.23
CA LEU A 208 -5.17 10.32 -6.08
C LEU A 208 -5.96 10.03 -4.80
N LEU A 209 -5.66 10.71 -3.69
CA LEU A 209 -6.43 10.62 -2.45
C LEU A 209 -7.87 11.10 -2.67
N ARG A 210 -8.04 12.23 -3.35
CA ARG A 210 -9.35 12.77 -3.72
C ARG A 210 -10.11 11.83 -4.65
N ASP A 211 -9.45 11.31 -5.68
CA ASP A 211 -10.06 10.39 -6.65
C ASP A 211 -10.58 9.12 -5.95
N ASN A 212 -9.82 8.58 -4.99
CA ASN A 212 -10.27 7.46 -4.15
C ASN A 212 -11.50 7.84 -3.31
N LEU A 213 -11.53 9.02 -2.68
CA LEU A 213 -12.68 9.46 -1.89
C LEU A 213 -13.94 9.59 -2.76
N THR A 214 -13.85 10.20 -3.94
CA THR A 214 -14.96 10.29 -4.89
C THR A 214 -15.45 8.91 -5.35
N LEU A 215 -14.54 7.94 -5.50
CA LEU A 215 -14.90 6.58 -5.89
C LEU A 215 -15.60 5.82 -4.75
N TRP A 216 -15.26 6.11 -3.49
CA TRP A 216 -15.72 5.34 -2.32
C TRP A 216 -16.95 5.95 -1.64
N ILE A 217 -17.19 7.25 -1.79
CA ILE A 217 -18.34 7.95 -1.22
C ILE A 217 -19.37 8.14 -2.35
N PRO A 218 -20.52 7.44 -2.33
CA PRO A 218 -21.56 7.65 -3.32
C PRO A 218 -22.14 9.08 -3.22
N GLU A 219 -22.58 9.64 -4.36
CA GLU A 219 -23.11 11.02 -4.49
C GLU A 219 -24.32 11.33 -3.58
N ASP A 220 -24.96 10.30 -2.99
CA ASP A 220 -26.13 10.45 -2.10
C ASP A 220 -25.76 10.63 -0.60
N ASP A 221 -24.48 10.52 -0.21
CA ASP A 221 -24.01 10.61 1.19
C ASP A 221 -23.12 11.86 1.46
N GLU A 222 -23.13 12.87 0.59
CA GLU A 222 -22.31 14.08 0.77
C GLU A 222 -22.67 14.90 2.04
N GLU A 223 -23.85 14.67 2.64
CA GLU A 223 -24.31 15.39 3.84
C GLU A 223 -24.04 14.70 5.19
N ASP A 224 -23.66 13.41 5.25
CA ASP A 224 -23.70 12.64 6.51
C ASP A 224 -22.34 12.08 7.00
N VAL A 225 -21.22 12.69 6.60
CA VAL A 225 -19.93 12.47 7.29
C VAL A 225 -19.71 13.51 8.39
N GLU A 226 -20.73 13.75 9.22
CA GLU A 226 -20.50 14.24 10.57
C GLU A 226 -20.07 13.08 11.46
N VAL A 227 -18.88 13.22 12.04
CA VAL A 227 -18.29 12.29 13.00
C VAL A 227 -19.26 12.13 14.18
N ASN A 228 -20.02 11.04 14.18
CA ASN A 228 -20.92 10.69 15.27
C ASN A 228 -20.09 10.28 16.50
N LYS A 229 -19.66 11.29 17.27
CA LYS A 229 -19.07 11.15 18.61
C LYS A 229 -20.19 10.83 19.60
N ASP A 230 -20.79 9.65 19.53
CA ASP A 230 -21.35 9.02 20.74
C ASP A 230 -21.77 7.58 20.47
N THR A 231 -20.95 6.63 20.93
CA THR A 231 -21.45 5.31 21.32
C THR A 231 -20.77 4.89 22.63
N THR A 232 -21.18 5.49 23.73
CA THR A 232 -21.07 4.82 25.04
C THR A 232 -21.76 3.46 24.97
N PRO A 233 -21.15 2.36 25.46
CA PRO A 233 -21.78 1.05 25.44
C PRO A 233 -22.97 1.03 26.38
N LYS A 234 -24.15 0.66 25.88
CA LYS A 234 -25.31 0.33 26.71
C LYS A 234 -25.01 -0.93 27.51
N ASP A 235 -24.95 -0.75 28.81
CA ASP A 235 -24.90 -1.78 29.84
C ASP A 235 -26.16 -2.66 29.77
N THR A 236 -26.00 -3.94 29.46
CA THR A 236 -27.07 -4.94 29.56
C THR A 236 -26.71 -5.92 30.67
N THR A 237 -27.12 -5.60 31.89
CA THR A 237 -27.10 -6.54 33.02
C THR A 237 -28.24 -7.56 32.86
N PRO A 238 -28.00 -8.88 32.99
CA PRO A 238 -29.08 -9.88 32.97
C PRO A 238 -29.80 -9.96 34.33
N LYS A 239 -31.14 -9.97 34.30
CA LYS A 239 -31.99 -10.26 35.47
C LYS A 239 -31.78 -11.71 35.92
N GLN A 240 -31.44 -11.91 37.20
CA GLN A 240 -31.57 -13.20 37.89
C GLN A 240 -32.96 -13.32 38.53
N GLU A 241 -33.64 -14.43 38.27
CA GLU A 241 -34.82 -14.91 38.98
C GLU A 241 -34.41 -15.41 40.38
N GLU A 242 -34.93 -14.79 41.43
CA GLU A 242 -34.92 -15.37 42.78
C GLU A 242 -36.29 -16.00 43.08
N LEU A 243 -36.26 -17.32 43.32
CA LEU A 243 -37.35 -18.06 43.94
C LEU A 243 -37.42 -17.70 45.43
N GLN A 244 -38.62 -17.26 45.85
CA GLN A 244 -39.12 -17.30 47.23
C GLN A 244 -39.32 -18.76 47.70
N PRO A 245 -39.32 -19.06 49.02
CA PRO A 245 -40.25 -18.49 50.02
C PRO A 245 -39.64 -17.48 50.99
#